data_AF-A0A0B8NSN2-F1
#
_entry.id   AF-A0A0B8NSN2-F1
#
_cell.length_a   1.000
_cell.length_b   1.000
_cell.length_c   1.000
_cell.angle_alpha   90.00
_cell.angle_beta   90.00
_cell.angle_gamma   90.00
#
_symmetry.space_group_name_H-M   'P 1'
#
loop_
_entity.id
_entity.type
_entity.pdbx_description
1 polymer ?
#
loop_
_entity_poly.entity_id
_entity_poly.type
_entity_poly.pdbx_seq_one_letter_code
_entity_poly.pdbx_strand_id
1 'polypeptide(L)'
;MPFAVLANEPIQEENWGVGIGIRSASMPFKTNGNTVNDVVPLLFYQGDNVYLEGASGGIHFYQSDTFSLGFAAGLRFFDIPRYAQNTIQGSQIDVGGRVTWHYSPKLDISLDLMSDNDGRIYSNLTTDYRIDGEGWDVSLYATLRLNLHVLMIHITACRWRILVPP
;
A
#
# COMPACT_ATOMS: atom_id res chain seq x y z
N MET A 1 -15.86 -47.40 -1.92
CA MET A 1 -15.81 -45.99 -1.44
C MET A 1 -15.31 -46.03 0.01
N PRO A 2 -14.45 -45.11 0.48
CA PRO A 2 -13.99 -43.89 -0.18
C PRO A 2 -12.46 -43.78 -0.36
N PHE A 3 -12.07 -42.94 -1.31
CA PHE A 3 -10.74 -42.40 -1.50
C PHE A 3 -10.42 -41.40 -0.39
N ALA A 4 -9.21 -41.46 0.18
CA ALA A 4 -8.69 -40.43 1.05
C ALA A 4 -8.35 -39.19 0.20
N VAL A 5 -9.05 -38.08 0.45
CA VAL A 5 -8.60 -36.76 0.02
C VAL A 5 -7.47 -36.38 0.99
N LEU A 6 -6.24 -36.39 0.49
CA LEU A 6 -5.14 -35.74 1.20
C LEU A 6 -5.46 -34.24 1.23
N ALA A 7 -5.58 -33.69 2.43
CA ALA A 7 -5.65 -32.25 2.62
C ALA A 7 -4.41 -31.65 1.94
N ASN A 8 -4.63 -30.94 0.85
CA ASN A 8 -3.63 -30.08 0.27
C ASN A 8 -3.47 -28.94 1.29
N GLU A 9 -2.47 -29.04 2.16
CA GLU A 9 -2.02 -27.91 2.99
C GLU A 9 -1.96 -26.69 2.08
N PRO A 10 -2.65 -25.57 2.40
CA PRO A 10 -2.62 -24.41 1.56
C PRO A 10 -1.15 -24.01 1.41
N ILE A 11 -0.66 -24.07 0.18
CA ILE A 11 0.67 -23.58 -0.17
C ILE A 11 0.69 -22.16 0.37
N GLN A 12 1.55 -21.89 1.36
CA GLN A 12 1.84 -20.52 1.78
C GLN A 12 2.42 -19.85 0.53
N GLU A 13 1.55 -19.18 -0.23
CA GLU A 13 1.88 -18.53 -1.49
C GLU A 13 3.10 -17.65 -1.29
N GLU A 14 3.95 -17.55 -2.31
CA GLU A 14 5.18 -16.78 -2.26
C GLU A 14 4.92 -15.38 -1.69
N ASN A 15 5.42 -15.16 -0.47
CA ASN A 15 5.12 -13.99 0.33
C ASN A 15 5.87 -12.74 -0.13
N TRP A 16 6.44 -12.71 -1.34
CA TRP A 16 7.14 -11.55 -1.88
C TRP A 16 6.84 -11.36 -3.36
N GLY A 17 6.97 -10.13 -3.84
CA GLY A 17 6.76 -9.84 -5.26
C GLY A 17 7.23 -8.44 -5.62
N VAL A 18 7.43 -8.22 -6.91
CA VAL A 18 7.75 -6.90 -7.47
C VAL A 18 6.65 -6.51 -8.45
N GLY A 19 6.27 -5.24 -8.42
CA GLY A 19 5.25 -4.66 -9.29
C GLY A 19 5.66 -3.28 -9.77
N ILE A 20 4.90 -2.77 -10.74
CA ILE A 20 5.03 -1.40 -11.20
C ILE A 20 3.68 -0.73 -11.03
N GLY A 21 3.65 0.39 -10.33
CA GLY A 21 2.47 1.24 -10.19
C GLY A 21 2.58 2.45 -11.09
N ILE A 22 1.49 2.79 -11.77
CA ILE A 22 1.33 4.11 -12.39
C ILE A 22 0.50 4.94 -11.42
N ARG A 23 1.07 6.02 -10.89
CA ARG A 23 0.38 6.97 -10.02
C ARG A 23 0.00 8.20 -10.84
N SER A 24 -1.25 8.64 -10.72
CA SER A 24 -1.69 9.96 -11.18
C SER A 24 -2.13 10.77 -9.97
N ALA A 25 -1.45 11.88 -9.68
CA ALA A 25 -1.74 12.75 -8.54
C ALA A 25 -2.07 14.17 -9.00
N SER A 26 -3.08 14.79 -8.39
CA SER A 26 -3.42 16.19 -8.64
C SER A 26 -2.63 17.10 -7.70
N MET A 27 -1.90 18.06 -8.25
CA MET A 27 -1.11 19.02 -7.47
C MET A 27 -2.03 20.07 -6.83
N PRO A 28 -1.96 20.30 -5.51
CA PRO A 28 -2.85 21.25 -4.82
C PRO A 28 -2.49 22.72 -5.07
N PHE A 29 -1.39 23.01 -5.77
CA PHE A 29 -0.92 24.35 -6.07
C PHE A 29 -1.28 24.76 -7.50
N LYS A 30 -1.65 26.03 -7.70
CA LYS A 30 -1.91 26.60 -9.03
C LYS A 30 -0.59 26.67 -9.82
N THR A 31 -0.31 25.66 -10.62
CA THR A 31 0.79 25.64 -11.60
C THR A 31 0.23 25.33 -12.99
N ASN A 32 0.98 25.63 -14.06
CA ASN A 32 0.58 25.26 -15.41
C ASN A 32 0.79 23.74 -15.60
N GLY A 33 -0.27 22.97 -15.36
CA GLY A 33 -0.29 21.51 -15.40
C GLY A 33 -0.48 20.92 -14.01
N ASN A 34 -1.71 20.49 -13.70
CA ASN A 34 -2.10 20.08 -12.35
C ASN A 34 -1.94 18.58 -12.08
N THR A 35 -1.33 17.81 -12.98
CA THR A 35 -1.27 16.34 -12.86
C THR A 35 0.16 15.85 -12.96
N VAL A 36 0.62 15.10 -11.96
CA VAL A 36 1.86 14.32 -12.02
C VAL A 36 1.51 12.88 -12.34
N ASN A 37 2.16 12.33 -13.36
CA ASN A 37 2.10 10.90 -13.66
C ASN A 37 3.49 10.32 -13.40
N ASP A 38 3.58 9.40 -12.42
CA ASP A 38 4.82 8.73 -12.04
C ASP A 38 4.71 7.22 -12.21
N VAL A 39 5.83 6.61 -12.56
CA VAL A 39 6.00 5.15 -12.55
C VAL A 39 6.82 4.82 -11.32
N VAL A 40 6.24 4.07 -10.40
CA VAL A 40 6.86 3.73 -9.11
C VAL A 40 7.10 2.22 -9.07
N PRO A 41 8.34 1.76 -8.85
CA PRO A 41 8.58 0.36 -8.55
C PRO A 41 7.98 0.04 -7.19
N LEU A 42 7.25 -1.06 -7.10
CA LEU A 42 6.57 -1.51 -5.90
C LEU A 42 7.19 -2.82 -5.46
N LEU A 43 7.71 -2.87 -4.22
CA LEU A 43 8.14 -4.10 -3.59
C LEU A 43 7.04 -4.57 -2.65
N PHE A 44 6.77 -5.87 -2.67
CA PHE A 44 5.76 -6.48 -1.82
C PHE A 44 6.38 -7.60 -1.02
N TYR A 45 6.02 -7.65 0.25
CA TYR A 45 6.33 -8.74 1.13
C TYR A 45 5.20 -8.89 2.17
N GLN A 46 4.75 -10.10 2.45
CA GLN A 46 3.74 -10.36 3.47
C GLN A 46 4.18 -11.55 4.31
N GLY A 47 4.91 -11.30 5.40
CA GLY A 47 5.21 -12.32 6.40
C GLY A 47 4.26 -12.23 7.60
N ASP A 48 4.43 -13.15 8.54
CA ASP A 48 3.65 -13.22 9.78
C ASP A 48 3.85 -11.98 10.68
N ASN A 49 5.06 -11.42 10.68
CA ASN A 49 5.43 -10.32 11.58
C ASN A 49 5.81 -9.04 10.83
N VAL A 50 6.17 -9.13 9.56
CA VAL A 50 6.72 -8.02 8.77
C VAL A 50 6.02 -7.99 7.43
N TYR A 51 5.66 -6.80 6.97
CA TYR A 51 5.10 -6.60 5.65
C TYR A 51 5.77 -5.43 4.93
N LEU A 52 5.80 -5.50 3.61
CA LEU A 52 6.19 -4.43 2.71
C LEU A 52 5.10 -4.31 1.64
N GLU A 53 4.67 -3.09 1.40
CA GLU A 53 3.67 -2.76 0.40
C GLU A 53 4.07 -1.49 -0.35
N GLY A 54 4.64 -1.69 -1.54
CA GLY A 54 5.12 -0.60 -2.39
C GLY A 54 6.30 0.13 -1.75
N ALA A 55 6.07 1.39 -1.37
CA ALA A 55 7.03 2.24 -0.67
C ALA A 55 6.77 2.33 0.84
N SER A 56 5.86 1.50 1.34
CA SER A 56 5.51 1.42 2.76
C SER A 56 5.73 0.01 3.29
N GLY A 57 5.75 -0.14 4.60
CA GLY A 57 5.91 -1.43 5.25
C GLY A 57 5.76 -1.29 6.75
N GLY A 58 5.88 -2.39 7.47
CA GLY A 58 5.68 -2.35 8.90
C GLY A 58 5.82 -3.69 9.58
N ILE A 59 5.47 -3.69 10.86
CA ILE A 59 5.48 -4.88 11.69
C ILE A 59 4.08 -5.11 12.26
N HIS A 60 3.61 -6.36 12.17
CA HIS A 60 2.40 -6.80 12.84
C HIS A 60 2.74 -7.16 14.28
N PHE A 61 1.97 -6.65 15.23
CA PHE A 61 2.01 -7.13 16.60
C PHE A 61 0.78 -7.97 16.97
N TYR A 62 -0.25 -7.91 16.13
CA TYR A 62 -1.39 -8.82 16.16
C TYR A 62 -1.89 -9.07 14.74
N GLN A 63 -2.16 -10.33 14.41
CA GLN A 63 -2.72 -10.74 13.12
C GLN A 63 -3.70 -11.89 13.34
N SER A 64 -4.87 -11.80 12.72
CA SER A 64 -5.87 -12.87 12.66
C SER A 64 -6.60 -12.85 11.31
N ASP A 65 -7.46 -13.83 11.07
CA ASP A 65 -8.28 -13.90 9.86
C ASP A 65 -9.30 -12.76 9.73
N THR A 66 -9.53 -11.97 10.79
CA THR A 66 -10.52 -10.88 10.80
C THR A 66 -9.88 -9.50 10.85
N PHE A 67 -8.75 -9.35 11.57
CA PHE A 67 -8.04 -8.09 11.60
C PHE A 67 -6.55 -8.24 11.91
N SER A 68 -5.78 -7.26 11.44
CA SER A 68 -4.37 -7.09 11.72
C SER A 68 -4.12 -5.72 12.32
N LEU A 69 -3.13 -5.63 13.20
CA LEU A 69 -2.75 -4.41 13.90
C LEU A 69 -1.24 -4.34 14.03
N GLY A 70 -0.68 -3.21 13.62
CA GLY A 70 0.76 -3.07 13.43
C GLY A 70 1.27 -1.65 13.54
N PHE A 71 2.59 -1.54 13.61
CA PHE A 71 3.28 -0.31 13.26
C PHE A 71 3.47 -0.26 11.75
N ALA A 72 3.44 0.94 11.19
CA ALA A 72 3.68 1.18 9.77
C ALA A 72 4.66 2.33 9.60
N ALA A 73 5.44 2.25 8.53
CA ALA A 73 6.32 3.29 8.04
C ALA A 73 6.14 3.43 6.52
N GLY A 74 6.20 4.65 6.02
CA GLY A 74 6.02 4.94 4.60
C GLY A 74 7.06 5.93 4.09
N LEU A 75 7.66 5.62 2.93
CA LEU A 75 8.46 6.58 2.20
C LEU A 75 7.57 7.46 1.34
N ARG A 76 7.70 8.78 1.52
CA ARG A 76 7.02 9.78 0.70
C ARG A 76 7.99 10.36 -0.31
N PHE A 77 7.77 10.06 -1.59
CA PHE A 77 8.43 10.74 -2.70
C PHE A 77 7.80 12.13 -2.86
N PHE A 78 8.60 13.19 -2.87
CA PHE A 78 8.10 14.54 -3.07
C PHE A 78 7.85 14.83 -4.55
N ASP A 79 6.68 15.40 -4.82
CA ASP A 79 6.28 15.84 -6.16
C ASP A 79 6.82 17.24 -6.43
N ILE A 80 8.15 17.37 -6.54
CA ILE A 80 8.81 18.63 -6.86
C ILE A 80 8.99 18.71 -8.39
N PRO A 81 8.71 19.85 -9.04
CA PRO A 81 9.05 20.06 -10.45
C PRO A 81 10.51 19.73 -10.74
N ARG A 82 10.81 19.12 -11.91
CA ARG A 82 12.16 18.66 -12.27
C ARG A 82 13.27 19.71 -12.08
N TYR A 83 12.96 21.01 -12.17
CA TYR A 83 13.95 22.09 -11.99
C TYR A 83 14.43 22.27 -10.54
N ALA A 84 13.70 21.77 -9.53
CA ALA A 84 14.03 21.93 -8.12
C ALA A 84 14.41 20.61 -7.41
N GLN A 85 14.33 19.46 -8.09
CA GLN A 85 14.68 18.14 -7.54
C GLN A 85 16.19 18.00 -7.23
N ASN A 86 17.08 18.69 -7.96
CA ASN A 86 18.54 18.58 -7.73
C ASN A 86 19.04 19.32 -6.49
N THR A 87 18.25 20.22 -5.91
CA THR A 87 18.69 21.07 -4.77
C THR A 87 18.14 20.57 -3.43
N ILE A 88 17.03 19.83 -3.44
CA ILE A 88 16.34 19.34 -2.25
C ILE A 88 16.04 17.86 -2.43
N GLN A 89 17.02 17.00 -2.15
CA GLN A 89 16.82 15.55 -1.99
C GLN A 89 16.27 15.28 -0.59
N GLY A 90 15.01 15.65 -0.34
CA GLY A 90 14.30 15.24 0.86
C GLY A 90 13.52 13.97 0.54
N SER A 91 13.88 12.82 1.08
CA SER A 91 12.92 11.72 1.26
C SER A 91 12.36 11.85 2.67
N GLN A 92 11.04 11.91 2.83
CA GLN A 92 10.44 11.86 4.15
C GLN A 92 9.97 10.45 4.48
N ILE A 93 10.24 10.07 5.73
CA ILE A 93 9.74 8.85 6.33
C ILE A 93 8.58 9.27 7.22
N ASP A 94 7.43 8.67 6.98
CA ASP A 94 6.27 8.78 7.84
C ASP A 94 6.19 7.51 8.70
N VAL A 95 5.76 7.65 9.96
CA VAL A 95 5.62 6.51 10.88
C VAL A 95 4.32 6.58 11.66
N GLY A 96 3.80 5.43 12.07
CA GLY A 96 2.65 5.37 12.98
C GLY A 96 2.04 3.98 13.08
N GLY A 97 0.73 3.91 13.29
CA GLY A 97 -0.01 2.65 13.42
C GLY A 97 -0.94 2.39 12.23
N ARG A 98 -1.16 1.10 11.93
CA ARG A 98 -2.13 0.61 10.94
C ARG A 98 -3.03 -0.45 11.55
N VAL A 99 -4.33 -0.32 11.35
CA VAL A 99 -5.32 -1.35 11.61
C VAL A 99 -5.90 -1.80 10.27
N THR A 100 -5.96 -3.10 10.03
CA THR A 100 -6.56 -3.67 8.81
C THR A 100 -7.67 -4.64 9.20
N TRP A 101 -8.84 -4.49 8.63
CA TRP A 101 -9.95 -5.42 8.73
C TRP A 101 -10.02 -6.27 7.46
N HIS A 102 -9.95 -7.58 7.62
CA HIS A 102 -10.06 -8.58 6.56
C HIS A 102 -11.53 -8.96 6.41
N TYR A 103 -12.31 -8.14 5.67
CA TYR A 103 -13.76 -8.34 5.55
C TYR A 103 -14.11 -9.60 4.76
N SER A 104 -13.27 -9.96 3.80
CA SER A 104 -13.35 -11.20 3.05
C SER A 104 -11.94 -11.59 2.55
N PRO A 105 -11.72 -12.81 2.04
CA PRO A 105 -10.42 -13.19 1.46
C PRO A 105 -9.91 -12.27 0.34
N LYS A 106 -10.78 -11.42 -0.22
CA LYS A 106 -10.46 -10.51 -1.34
C LYS A 106 -10.59 -9.04 -1.00
N LEU A 107 -11.04 -8.67 0.20
CA LEU A 107 -11.35 -7.28 0.53
C LEU A 107 -10.78 -6.91 1.90
N ASP A 108 -9.82 -5.99 1.86
CA ASP A 108 -9.21 -5.40 3.03
C ASP A 108 -9.61 -3.93 3.15
N ILE A 109 -9.89 -3.52 4.38
CA ILE A 109 -10.09 -2.12 4.74
C ILE A 109 -9.05 -1.76 5.79
N SER A 110 -8.26 -0.73 5.55
CA SER A 110 -7.19 -0.31 6.45
C SER A 110 -7.37 1.13 6.90
N LEU A 111 -7.13 1.38 8.18
CA LEU A 111 -7.04 2.71 8.77
C LEU A 111 -5.62 2.93 9.31
N ASP A 112 -4.98 3.98 8.83
CA ASP A 112 -3.66 4.40 9.27
C ASP A 112 -3.75 5.67 10.09
N LEU A 113 -2.93 5.78 11.13
CA LEU A 113 -2.66 7.04 11.82
C LEU A 113 -1.16 7.28 11.84
N MET A 114 -0.71 8.25 11.06
CA MET A 114 0.69 8.49 10.75
C MET A 114 1.12 9.90 11.19
N SER A 115 2.41 10.06 11.45
CA SER A 115 3.09 11.34 11.65
C SER A 115 4.27 11.44 10.69
N ASP A 116 4.49 12.63 10.12
CA ASP A 116 5.74 12.96 9.43
C ASP A 116 6.82 13.44 10.41
N ASN A 117 8.03 13.70 9.90
CA ASN A 117 9.17 14.23 10.67
C ASN A 117 8.93 15.61 11.28
N ASP A 118 7.96 16.37 10.76
CA ASP A 118 7.56 17.70 11.27
C ASP A 118 6.47 17.59 12.36
N GLY A 119 6.06 16.36 12.71
CA GLY A 119 5.03 16.09 13.72
C GLY A 119 3.60 16.26 13.19
N ARG A 120 3.40 16.41 11.88
CA ARG A 120 2.05 16.56 11.30
C ARG A 120 1.37 15.21 11.24
N ILE A 121 0.21 15.15 11.87
CA ILE A 121 -0.59 13.94 11.94
C ILE A 121 -1.61 13.91 10.79
N TYR A 122 -1.73 12.75 10.16
CA TYR A 122 -2.75 12.46 9.17
C TYR A 122 -3.24 11.03 9.31
N SER A 123 -4.42 10.77 8.75
CA SER A 123 -5.00 9.45 8.68
C SER A 123 -5.29 9.05 7.25
N ASN A 124 -5.08 7.78 6.92
CA ASN A 124 -5.49 7.21 5.65
C ASN A 124 -6.56 6.15 5.90
N LEU A 125 -7.64 6.19 5.11
CA LEU A 125 -8.58 5.09 4.99
C LEU A 125 -8.37 4.46 3.61
N THR A 126 -7.91 3.21 3.59
CA THR A 126 -7.64 2.46 2.36
C THR A 126 -8.59 1.29 2.22
N THR A 127 -9.18 1.12 1.05
CA THR A 127 -9.92 -0.09 0.67
C THR A 127 -9.15 -0.77 -0.45
N ASP A 128 -8.75 -2.04 -0.30
CA ASP A 128 -8.05 -2.82 -1.32
C ASP A 128 -8.86 -4.07 -1.66
N TYR A 129 -9.16 -4.26 -2.95
CA TYR A 129 -9.90 -5.40 -3.48
C TYR A 129 -9.03 -6.19 -4.45
N ARG A 130 -8.85 -7.48 -4.17
CA ARG A 130 -7.99 -8.40 -4.94
C ARG A 130 -8.78 -9.25 -5.93
N ILE A 131 -8.20 -9.40 -7.11
CA ILE A 131 -8.70 -10.22 -8.21
C ILE A 131 -7.57 -11.15 -8.62
N ASP A 132 -7.74 -12.42 -8.25
CA ASP A 132 -6.79 -13.48 -8.54
C ASP A 132 -7.12 -14.16 -9.88
N GLY A 133 -6.10 -14.46 -10.67
CA GLY A 133 -6.18 -15.32 -11.84
C GLY A 133 -5.02 -16.33 -11.87
N GLU A 134 -5.00 -17.20 -12.87
CA GLU A 134 -3.91 -18.18 -13.01
C GLU A 134 -2.58 -17.46 -13.33
N GLY A 135 -1.71 -17.36 -12.33
CA GLY A 135 -0.37 -16.76 -12.44
C GLY A 135 -0.31 -15.23 -12.38
N TRP A 136 -1.43 -14.55 -12.10
CA TRP A 136 -1.47 -13.10 -11.95
C TRP A 136 -2.41 -12.67 -10.82
N ASP A 137 -2.10 -11.54 -10.20
CA ASP A 137 -2.95 -10.87 -9.21
C ASP A 137 -3.10 -9.40 -9.58
N VAL A 138 -4.33 -8.91 -9.54
CA VAL A 138 -4.67 -7.49 -9.69
C VAL A 138 -5.30 -7.00 -8.40
N SER A 139 -4.84 -5.85 -7.88
CA SER A 139 -5.51 -5.18 -6.77
C SER A 139 -6.03 -3.80 -7.19
N LEU A 140 -7.28 -3.52 -6.81
CA LEU A 140 -7.95 -2.23 -6.95
C LEU A 140 -7.98 -1.57 -5.57
N TYR A 141 -7.27 -0.44 -5.41
CA TYR A 141 -7.15 0.18 -4.09
C TYR A 141 -7.57 1.65 -4.06
N ALA A 142 -8.32 2.07 -3.06
CA ALA A 142 -8.73 3.45 -2.86
C ALA A 142 -8.29 3.98 -1.52
N THR A 143 -7.54 5.08 -1.51
CA THR A 143 -7.02 5.69 -0.28
C THR A 143 -7.52 7.11 -0.12
N LEU A 144 -8.38 7.32 0.88
CA LEU A 144 -8.77 8.64 1.34
C LEU A 144 -7.80 9.13 2.42
N ARG A 145 -7.22 10.32 2.24
CA ARG A 145 -6.35 10.94 3.24
C ARG A 145 -7.04 12.10 3.96
N LEU A 146 -6.96 12.08 5.28
CA LEU A 146 -7.48 13.10 6.17
C LEU A 146 -6.31 13.77 6.89
N ASN A 147 -6.02 15.04 6.61
CA ASN A 147 -5.05 15.79 7.41
C ASN A 147 -5.81 16.66 8.41
N LEU A 148 -5.26 16.82 9.63
CA LEU A 148 -5.91 17.57 10.71
C LEU A 148 -6.19 19.05 10.37
N HIS A 149 -5.56 19.60 9.33
CA HIS A 149 -5.73 20.99 8.88
C HIS A 149 -6.32 21.15 7.47
N VAL A 150 -6.35 20.10 6.63
CA VAL A 150 -6.80 20.15 5.23
C VAL A 150 -7.37 18.79 4.82
N LEU A 151 -8.59 18.76 4.31
CA LEU A 151 -9.17 17.56 3.70
C LEU A 151 -8.65 17.41 2.26
N MET A 152 -7.93 16.35 1.95
CA MET A 152 -7.44 16.07 0.59
C MET A 152 -7.86 14.66 0.15
N ILE A 153 -8.79 14.61 -0.80
CA ILE A 153 -9.27 13.35 -1.36
C ILE A 153 -8.32 12.92 -2.48
N HIS A 154 -7.65 11.78 -2.32
CA HIS A 154 -6.92 11.09 -3.40
C HIS A 154 -7.79 9.92 -3.86
N ILE A 155 -7.91 9.71 -5.18
CA ILE A 155 -8.69 8.60 -5.76
C ILE A 155 -7.76 7.76 -6.65
N THR A 156 -7.62 6.50 -6.22
CA THR A 156 -7.15 5.23 -6.83
C THR A 156 -6.42 5.18 -8.17
N ALA A 157 -5.33 4.40 -8.15
CA ALA A 157 -4.66 3.75 -9.28
C ALA A 157 -4.79 2.21 -9.21
N CYS A 158 -4.58 1.51 -10.32
CA CYS A 158 -4.57 0.04 -10.37
C CYS A 158 -3.18 -0.52 -10.07
N ARG A 159 -3.13 -1.69 -9.41
CA ARG A 159 -1.88 -2.41 -9.08
C ARG A 159 -1.85 -3.76 -9.79
N TRP A 160 -0.75 -4.05 -10.48
CA TRP A 160 -0.57 -5.33 -11.18
C TRP A 160 0.63 -6.08 -10.62
N ARG A 161 0.47 -7.38 -10.35
CA ARG A 161 1.54 -8.26 -9.88
C ARG A 161 1.60 -9.50 -10.77
N ILE A 162 2.81 -9.82 -11.21
CA ILE A 162 3.14 -11.12 -11.81
C ILE A 162 3.63 -12.01 -10.67
N LEU A 163 2.98 -13.15 -10.47
CA LEU A 163 3.47 -14.18 -9.56
C LEU A 163 4.60 -14.93 -10.29
N VAL A 164 5.79 -14.96 -9.70
CA VAL A 164 6.88 -15.78 -10.23
C VAL A 164 6.60 -17.22 -9.77
N PRO A 165 6.54 -18.22 -10.66
CA PRO A 165 6.42 -19.59 -10.22
C PRO A 165 7.74 -20.06 -9.57
N PRO A 166 7.68 -20.99 -8.60
CA PRO A 166 8.89 -21.57 -7.99
C PRO A 166 9.75 -22.34 -9.00
#